data_AF-A2RJF6-F1
#
_entry.id   AF-A2RJF6-F1
#
_cell.length_a   1.000
_cell.length_b   1.000
_cell.length_c   1.000
_cell.angle_alpha   90.00
_cell.angle_beta   90.00
_cell.angle_gamma   90.00
#
_symmetry.space_group_name_H-M   'P 1'
#
loop_
_entity.id
_entity.type
_entity.pdbx_description
1 polymer ?
#
loop_
_entity_poly.entity_id
_entity_poly.type
_entity_poly.pdbx_seq_one_letter_code
_entity_poly.pdbx_strand_id
1 'polypeptide(L)'
;MQSMADGIREFHKKREVKTGLFCEKHQETELVRYKHPVSIDYDPLIHGDLVDGLQVTSMSYCTECAKEGIYQHHQQSSAEIKANEDFLNKSKYGKYSLLKTQSLVGKKSLWFARFNTFKVNGLEEQNVLNQAQRIAREYTQGQRFNTVFVGGAGRGKSHLAMAILQEVNENLKDNKFSTLFINISELIREIKNSWNYSDTKAEEERLTTLMRTVDLLVIDDLGTESTFSKDNSWVQGVIYNIYNAREGNTIITSNLTGKEMRSSYDDKIVSRIMEGSKNSVIKFEGITDKRKSK
;
A
#
# COMPACT_ATOMS: atom_id res chain seq x y z
N MET A 1 37.23 -19.68 4.08
CA MET A 1 35.81 -19.41 4.39
C MET A 1 35.11 -20.58 5.07
N GLN A 2 35.33 -21.85 4.65
CA GLN A 2 34.76 -23.04 5.33
C GLN A 2 35.16 -23.15 6.82
N SER A 3 36.45 -22.98 7.16
CA SER A 3 36.96 -23.16 8.54
C SER A 3 36.45 -22.12 9.56
N MET A 4 36.12 -20.90 9.12
CA MET A 4 35.54 -19.86 9.97
C MET A 4 34.05 -20.14 10.25
N ALA A 5 33.32 -20.69 9.27
CA ALA A 5 31.93 -21.10 9.43
C ALA A 5 31.79 -22.32 10.36
N ASP A 6 32.76 -23.24 10.35
CA ASP A 6 32.78 -24.39 11.24
C ASP A 6 33.10 -24.01 12.69
N GLY A 7 34.01 -23.05 12.92
CA GLY A 7 34.31 -22.52 14.26
C GLY A 7 33.14 -21.74 14.89
N ILE A 8 32.40 -20.95 14.08
CA ILE A 8 31.17 -20.27 14.52
C ILE A 8 30.07 -21.30 14.84
N ARG A 9 29.93 -22.37 14.03
CA ARG A 9 28.97 -23.46 14.29
C ARG A 9 29.24 -24.20 15.59
N GLU A 10 30.50 -24.51 15.89
CA GLU A 10 30.86 -25.20 17.14
C GLU A 10 30.60 -24.32 18.37
N PHE A 11 30.78 -23.00 18.24
CA PHE A 11 30.47 -22.03 19.29
C PHE A 11 28.96 -21.91 19.55
N HIS A 12 28.12 -21.91 18.52
CA HIS A 12 26.66 -21.86 18.70
C HIS A 12 26.08 -23.16 19.28
N LYS A 13 26.57 -24.33 18.87
CA LYS A 13 26.13 -25.63 19.42
C LYS A 13 26.29 -25.74 20.94
N LYS A 14 27.36 -25.16 21.50
CA LYS A 14 27.62 -25.15 22.95
C LYS A 14 26.63 -24.27 23.74
N ARG A 15 25.82 -23.46 23.05
CA ARG A 15 24.87 -22.50 23.63
C ARG A 15 23.41 -22.88 23.36
N GLU A 16 23.17 -24.02 22.72
CA GLU A 16 21.83 -24.49 22.42
C GLU A 16 21.14 -25.06 23.67
N VAL A 17 19.88 -24.67 23.84
CA VAL A 17 18.96 -25.24 24.82
C VAL A 17 17.84 -25.91 24.06
N LYS A 18 17.71 -27.22 24.27
CA LYS A 18 16.68 -28.06 23.67
C LYS A 18 15.32 -27.73 24.30
N THR A 19 14.28 -27.68 23.47
CA THR A 19 12.95 -27.15 23.87
C THR A 19 11.89 -28.23 24.02
N GLY A 20 12.14 -29.44 23.52
CA GLY A 20 11.14 -30.51 23.40
C GLY A 20 10.10 -30.28 22.28
N LEU A 21 10.20 -29.17 21.54
CA LEU A 21 9.32 -28.84 20.41
C LEU A 21 10.04 -29.14 19.10
N PHE A 22 9.31 -29.65 18.11
CA PHE A 22 9.85 -30.00 16.79
C PHE A 22 9.38 -29.02 15.73
N CYS A 23 10.22 -28.80 14.71
CA CYS A 23 9.89 -27.92 13.60
C CYS A 23 8.79 -28.54 12.73
N GLU A 24 7.77 -27.76 12.39
CA GLU A 24 6.69 -28.24 11.51
C GLU A 24 7.18 -28.60 10.09
N LYS A 25 8.23 -27.92 9.60
CA LYS A 25 8.84 -28.19 8.29
C LYS A 25 9.88 -29.31 8.32
N HIS A 26 10.67 -29.37 9.40
CA HIS A 26 11.68 -30.40 9.63
C HIS A 26 11.28 -31.19 10.86
N GLN A 27 10.34 -32.12 10.70
CA GLN A 27 9.67 -32.83 11.81
C GLN A 27 10.63 -33.61 12.73
N GLU A 28 11.79 -34.01 12.20
CA GLU A 28 12.87 -34.67 12.95
C GLU A 28 13.84 -33.69 13.62
N THR A 29 13.68 -32.39 13.40
CA THR A 29 14.56 -31.33 13.95
C THR A 29 13.91 -30.67 15.15
N GLU A 30 14.45 -30.95 16.32
CA GLU A 30 14.06 -30.28 17.55
C GLU A 30 14.51 -28.82 17.54
N LEU A 31 13.58 -27.91 17.86
CA LEU A 31 13.83 -26.49 17.99
C LEU A 31 14.77 -26.22 19.18
N VAL A 32 15.67 -25.26 18.99
CA VAL A 32 16.65 -24.82 19.99
C VAL A 32 16.46 -23.35 20.32
N ARG A 33 16.71 -23.00 21.58
CA ARG A 33 16.91 -21.62 22.03
C ARG A 33 18.41 -21.40 22.29
N TYR A 34 18.89 -20.16 22.34
CA TYR A 34 20.31 -19.89 22.56
C TYR A 34 20.56 -19.17 23.90
N LYS A 35 21.57 -19.63 24.65
CA LYS A 35 22.07 -18.97 25.86
C LYS A 35 22.93 -17.76 25.51
N HIS A 36 22.65 -16.60 26.11
CA HIS A 36 23.40 -15.36 25.94
C HIS A 36 23.64 -14.64 27.28
N PRO A 37 24.63 -13.73 27.37
CA PRO A 37 24.84 -12.95 28.58
C PRO A 37 23.58 -12.17 28.92
N VAL A 38 23.32 -12.01 30.20
CA VAL A 38 22.13 -11.33 30.73
C VAL A 38 22.10 -9.88 30.23
N SER A 39 20.95 -9.44 29.70
CA SER A 39 20.78 -8.06 29.25
C SER A 39 20.84 -7.08 30.43
N ILE A 40 21.20 -5.82 30.16
CA ILE A 40 21.39 -4.78 31.17
C ILE A 40 20.05 -4.45 31.88
N ASP A 41 18.93 -4.76 31.22
CA ASP A 41 17.54 -4.53 31.61
C ASP A 41 16.77 -5.85 31.91
N TYR A 42 17.48 -6.91 32.30
CA TYR A 42 16.87 -8.21 32.57
C TYR A 42 15.85 -8.15 33.72
N ASP A 43 14.60 -8.40 33.37
CA ASP A 43 13.47 -8.63 34.29
C ASP A 43 13.07 -10.13 34.28
N PRO A 44 13.17 -10.86 35.41
CA PRO A 44 12.80 -12.27 35.51
C PRO A 44 11.34 -12.57 35.12
N LEU A 45 10.42 -11.63 35.34
CA LEU A 45 9.00 -11.80 35.01
C LEU A 45 8.74 -11.71 33.51
N ILE A 46 9.59 -10.99 32.78
CA ILE A 46 9.46 -10.77 31.33
C ILE A 46 10.31 -11.77 30.55
N HIS A 47 11.50 -12.10 31.05
CA HIS A 47 12.51 -12.86 30.33
C HIS A 47 12.62 -14.33 30.77
N GLY A 48 11.97 -14.69 31.88
CA GLY A 48 12.00 -16.03 32.47
C GLY A 48 13.32 -16.36 33.17
N ASP A 49 13.38 -17.54 33.80
CA ASP A 49 14.53 -17.98 34.58
C ASP A 49 15.80 -18.18 33.73
N LEU A 50 16.96 -17.91 34.34
CA LEU A 50 18.28 -18.10 33.73
C LEU A 50 18.65 -19.59 33.70
N VAL A 51 19.36 -19.99 32.64
CA VAL A 51 19.95 -21.34 32.52
C VAL A 51 21.46 -21.22 32.61
N ASP A 52 22.07 -21.81 33.64
CA ASP A 52 23.50 -21.71 33.96
C ASP A 52 24.00 -20.26 34.11
N GLY A 53 23.16 -19.39 34.68
CA GLY A 53 23.47 -17.95 34.83
C GLY A 53 23.42 -17.15 33.54
N LEU A 54 22.90 -17.72 32.44
CA LEU A 54 22.75 -17.08 31.14
C LEU A 54 21.27 -16.96 30.75
N GLN A 55 20.93 -15.85 30.08
CA GLN A 55 19.58 -15.60 29.57
C GLN A 55 19.34 -16.45 28.32
N VAL A 56 18.11 -16.92 28.13
CA VAL A 56 17.74 -17.73 26.97
C VAL A 56 16.85 -16.91 26.02
N THR A 57 17.15 -16.90 24.73
CA THR A 57 16.35 -16.16 23.71
C THR A 57 14.88 -16.51 23.81
N SER A 58 13.96 -15.55 23.77
CA SER A 58 12.51 -15.81 23.93
C SER A 58 11.93 -16.73 22.84
N MET A 59 12.49 -16.68 21.62
CA MET A 59 12.06 -17.50 20.50
C MET A 59 12.93 -18.76 20.36
N SER A 60 12.31 -19.82 19.84
CA SER A 60 12.94 -21.09 19.47
C SER A 60 13.16 -21.17 17.96
N TYR A 61 14.25 -21.80 17.54
CA TYR A 61 14.72 -21.83 16.15
C TYR A 61 15.02 -23.25 15.68
N CYS A 62 14.70 -23.55 14.42
CA CYS A 62 15.09 -24.79 13.74
C CYS A 62 16.48 -24.62 13.09
N THR A 63 17.42 -25.50 13.41
CA THR A 63 18.78 -25.42 12.88
C THR A 63 18.85 -25.67 11.37
N GLU A 64 17.93 -26.47 10.81
CA GLU A 64 17.86 -26.70 9.36
C GLU A 64 17.23 -25.52 8.62
N CYS A 65 16.11 -24.97 9.12
CA CYS A 65 15.55 -23.72 8.59
C CYS A 65 16.56 -22.56 8.59
N ALA A 66 17.46 -22.49 9.58
CA ALA A 66 18.52 -21.49 9.62
C ALA A 66 19.57 -21.70 8.53
N LYS A 67 19.92 -22.97 8.20
CA LYS A 67 20.83 -23.29 7.09
C LYS A 67 20.20 -23.02 5.73
N GLU A 68 18.88 -23.25 5.61
CA GLU A 68 18.09 -22.99 4.41
C GLU A 68 17.77 -21.49 4.23
N GLY A 69 18.19 -20.62 5.15
CA GLY A 69 17.96 -19.17 5.08
C GLY A 69 16.51 -18.75 5.34
N ILE A 70 15.64 -19.66 5.78
CA ILE A 70 14.20 -19.43 6.02
C ILE A 70 14.00 -18.33 7.07
N TYR A 71 14.78 -18.34 8.14
CA TYR A 71 14.70 -17.29 9.16
C TYR A 71 15.26 -15.95 8.69
N GLN A 72 16.21 -15.93 7.75
CA GLN A 72 16.73 -14.69 7.20
C GLN A 72 15.67 -14.04 6.29
N HIS A 73 14.93 -14.83 5.51
CA HIS A 73 13.78 -14.35 4.74
C HIS A 73 12.63 -13.87 5.64
N HIS A 74 12.27 -14.62 6.70
CA HIS A 74 11.23 -14.20 7.63
C HIS A 74 11.63 -13.00 8.52
N GLN A 75 12.89 -12.93 8.96
CA GLN A 75 13.40 -11.80 9.74
C GLN A 75 13.61 -10.57 8.86
N GLN A 76 14.08 -10.70 7.61
CA GLN A 76 14.11 -9.58 6.67
C GLN A 76 12.69 -9.09 6.41
N SER A 77 11.74 -9.97 6.09
CA SER A 77 10.34 -9.57 5.89
C SER A 77 9.74 -8.92 7.13
N SER A 78 9.88 -9.51 8.32
CA SER A 78 9.27 -8.95 9.55
C SER A 78 9.98 -7.70 10.06
N ALA A 79 11.32 -7.63 9.96
CA ALA A 79 12.08 -6.46 10.37
C ALA A 79 11.99 -5.33 9.35
N GLU A 80 11.89 -5.62 8.04
CA GLU A 80 11.57 -4.63 7.01
C GLU A 80 10.12 -4.16 7.15
N ILE A 81 9.16 -5.05 7.40
CA ILE A 81 7.77 -4.67 7.71
C ILE A 81 7.75 -3.78 8.94
N LYS A 82 8.39 -4.18 10.05
CA LYS A 82 8.44 -3.38 11.28
C LYS A 82 9.23 -2.08 11.11
N ALA A 83 10.32 -2.07 10.34
CA ALA A 83 11.10 -0.86 10.05
C ALA A 83 10.33 0.08 9.11
N ASN A 84 9.58 -0.46 8.16
CA ASN A 84 8.73 0.30 7.26
C ASN A 84 7.50 0.82 8.02
N GLU A 85 6.85 0.01 8.86
CA GLU A 85 5.81 0.45 9.79
C GLU A 85 6.34 1.55 10.72
N ASP A 86 7.51 1.37 11.31
CA ASP A 86 8.14 2.39 12.16
C ASP A 86 8.51 3.63 11.36
N PHE A 87 8.98 3.51 10.12
CA PHE A 87 9.23 4.64 9.22
C PHE A 87 7.93 5.38 8.87
N LEU A 88 6.85 4.66 8.56
CA LEU A 88 5.54 5.22 8.24
C LEU A 88 4.88 5.86 9.47
N ASN A 89 5.01 5.27 10.65
CA ASN A 89 4.33 5.73 11.86
C ASN A 89 5.14 6.78 12.64
N LYS A 90 6.48 6.68 12.65
CA LYS A 90 7.36 7.51 13.50
C LYS A 90 8.08 8.61 12.73
N SER A 91 8.37 8.44 11.43
CA SER A 91 9.05 9.50 10.65
C SER A 91 8.04 10.50 10.08
N LYS A 92 8.27 11.78 10.38
CA LYS A 92 7.55 12.93 9.81
C LYS A 92 7.50 12.88 8.28
N TYR A 93 8.55 12.36 7.65
CA TYR A 93 8.71 12.25 6.20
C TYR A 93 8.27 10.88 5.63
N GLY A 94 7.98 9.88 6.48
CA GLY A 94 7.63 8.54 6.04
C GLY A 94 6.33 8.55 5.26
N LYS A 95 5.28 9.09 5.86
CA LYS A 95 3.98 9.28 5.20
C LYS A 95 4.03 10.23 4.01
N TYR A 96 4.81 11.31 4.09
CA TYR A 96 5.00 12.23 2.95
C TYR A 96 5.65 11.52 1.75
N SER A 97 6.60 10.62 2.00
CA SER A 97 7.35 9.92 0.96
C SER A 97 6.55 8.83 0.26
N LEU A 98 5.48 8.32 0.88
CA LEU A 98 4.63 7.25 0.35
C LEU A 98 4.13 7.53 -1.07
N LEU A 99 3.75 8.79 -1.34
CA LEU A 99 3.30 9.19 -2.66
C LEU A 99 4.33 8.84 -3.74
N LYS A 100 5.62 9.03 -3.46
CA LYS A 100 6.70 8.78 -4.43
C LYS A 100 7.20 7.34 -4.40
N THR A 101 7.21 6.69 -3.24
CA THR A 101 7.86 5.39 -3.06
C THR A 101 6.92 4.20 -3.25
N GLN A 102 5.61 4.38 -3.05
CA GLN A 102 4.64 3.28 -3.06
C GLN A 102 3.51 3.43 -4.10
N SER A 103 3.40 4.59 -4.77
CA SER A 103 2.35 4.78 -5.77
C SER A 103 2.63 4.00 -7.06
N LEU A 104 1.58 3.37 -7.59
CA LEU A 104 1.58 2.71 -8.88
C LEU A 104 0.99 3.66 -9.93
N VAL A 105 1.86 4.40 -10.60
CA VAL A 105 1.46 5.42 -11.59
C VAL A 105 1.62 4.85 -12.99
N GLY A 106 0.51 4.66 -13.71
CA GLY A 106 0.54 4.06 -15.05
C GLY A 106 1.34 4.86 -16.09
N LYS A 107 1.41 6.20 -15.95
CA LYS A 107 2.20 7.06 -16.85
C LYS A 107 3.18 7.92 -16.09
N LYS A 108 4.48 7.79 -16.39
CA LYS A 108 5.56 8.58 -15.77
C LYS A 108 5.35 10.10 -15.85
N SER A 109 4.70 10.59 -16.91
CA SER A 109 4.41 12.02 -17.05
C SER A 109 3.49 12.59 -15.97
N LEU A 110 2.67 11.74 -15.32
CA LEU A 110 1.79 12.17 -14.23
C LEU A 110 2.57 12.64 -13.00
N TRP A 111 3.82 12.22 -12.79
CA TRP A 111 4.64 12.74 -11.69
C TRP A 111 4.85 14.26 -11.74
N PHE A 112 4.79 14.83 -12.95
CA PHE A 112 4.89 16.27 -13.21
C PHE A 112 3.53 16.99 -13.24
N ALA A 113 2.43 16.25 -13.05
CA ALA A 113 1.10 16.83 -12.99
C ALA A 113 0.97 17.71 -11.75
N ARG A 114 0.62 18.97 -11.98
CA ARG A 114 0.34 20.02 -11.01
C ARG A 114 -0.81 20.88 -11.54
N PHE A 115 -1.41 21.70 -10.70
CA PHE A 115 -2.45 22.62 -11.15
C PHE A 115 -1.92 23.60 -12.20
N ASN A 116 -0.71 24.13 -12.02
CA ASN A 116 -0.09 25.05 -12.97
C ASN A 116 0.37 24.39 -14.29
N THR A 117 0.49 23.06 -14.34
CA THR A 117 0.82 22.32 -15.59
C THR A 117 -0.43 21.80 -16.31
N PHE A 118 -1.63 22.02 -15.76
CA PHE A 118 -2.88 21.67 -16.44
C PHE A 118 -3.22 22.71 -17.51
N LYS A 119 -3.26 22.29 -18.78
CA LYS A 119 -3.56 23.19 -19.91
C LYS A 119 -5.02 23.60 -19.91
N VAL A 120 -5.32 24.90 -19.84
CA VAL A 120 -6.67 25.44 -19.96
C VAL A 120 -6.83 26.10 -21.32
N ASN A 121 -7.74 25.58 -22.14
CA ASN A 121 -8.01 26.08 -23.49
C ASN A 121 -9.41 26.70 -23.62
N GLY A 122 -10.23 26.65 -22.57
CA GLY A 122 -11.62 27.06 -22.59
C GLY A 122 -12.24 27.08 -21.19
N LEU A 123 -13.50 27.49 -21.14
CA LEU A 123 -14.26 27.65 -19.89
C LEU A 123 -14.44 26.32 -19.16
N GLU A 124 -14.68 25.22 -19.87
CA GLU A 124 -14.87 23.91 -19.26
C GLU A 124 -13.60 23.41 -18.56
N GLU A 125 -12.43 23.56 -19.19
CA GLU A 125 -11.15 23.24 -18.55
C GLU A 125 -10.90 24.12 -17.31
N GLN A 126 -11.25 25.41 -17.37
CA GLN A 126 -11.12 26.30 -16.22
C GLN A 126 -12.04 25.90 -15.07
N ASN A 127 -13.27 25.49 -15.38
CA ASN A 127 -14.27 25.06 -14.40
C ASN A 127 -13.82 23.79 -13.67
N VAL A 128 -13.29 22.78 -14.37
CA VAL A 128 -12.80 21.56 -13.72
C VAL A 128 -11.54 21.82 -12.89
N LEU A 129 -10.66 22.74 -13.35
CA LEU A 129 -9.47 23.16 -12.60
C LEU A 129 -9.86 23.85 -11.28
N ASN A 130 -10.80 24.81 -11.34
CA ASN A 130 -11.28 25.54 -10.16
C ASN A 130 -11.91 24.59 -9.13
N GLN A 131 -12.72 23.63 -9.60
CA GLN A 131 -13.32 22.62 -8.74
C GLN A 131 -12.26 21.70 -8.10
N ALA A 132 -11.25 21.26 -8.87
CA ALA A 132 -10.16 20.44 -8.35
C ALA A 132 -9.32 21.19 -7.29
N GLN A 133 -9.05 22.48 -7.51
CA GLN A 133 -8.37 23.33 -6.52
C GLN A 133 -9.21 23.51 -5.25
N ARG A 134 -10.54 23.68 -5.37
CA ARG A 134 -11.44 23.72 -4.21
C ARG A 134 -11.36 22.42 -3.42
N ILE A 135 -11.45 21.28 -4.08
CA ILE A 135 -11.39 19.96 -3.45
C ILE A 135 -10.05 19.75 -2.73
N ALA A 136 -8.92 20.14 -3.33
CA ALA A 136 -7.62 20.07 -2.65
C ALA A 136 -7.61 20.88 -1.36
N ARG A 137 -8.17 22.11 -1.36
CA ARG A 137 -8.29 22.94 -0.16
C ARG A 137 -9.19 22.31 0.90
N GLU A 138 -10.28 21.67 0.50
CA GLU A 138 -11.18 21.00 1.44
C GLU A 138 -10.51 19.79 2.12
N TYR A 139 -9.73 19.01 1.36
CA TYR A 139 -8.91 17.94 1.94
C TYR A 139 -7.83 18.46 2.88
N THR A 140 -7.14 19.56 2.55
CA THR A 140 -6.12 20.14 3.46
C THR A 140 -6.74 20.72 4.73
N GLN A 141 -8.01 21.11 4.69
CA GLN A 141 -8.79 21.55 5.86
C GLN A 141 -9.36 20.36 6.68
N GLY A 142 -9.08 19.12 6.29
CA GLY A 142 -9.50 17.92 7.01
C GLY A 142 -10.93 17.46 6.71
N GLN A 143 -11.57 18.00 5.67
CA GLN A 143 -12.88 17.48 5.25
C GLN A 143 -12.73 16.05 4.69
N ARG A 144 -13.74 15.21 4.94
CA ARG A 144 -13.73 13.80 4.56
C ARG A 144 -14.85 13.48 3.59
N PHE A 145 -14.50 13.19 2.33
CA PHE A 145 -15.44 12.79 1.28
C PHE A 145 -14.74 12.08 0.12
N ASN A 146 -15.50 11.33 -0.68
CA ASN A 146 -15.02 10.80 -1.94
C ASN A 146 -15.17 11.85 -3.06
N THR A 147 -14.23 11.86 -3.99
CA THR A 147 -14.26 12.69 -5.19
C THR A 147 -14.34 11.79 -6.41
N VAL A 148 -15.20 12.10 -7.37
CA VAL A 148 -15.38 11.26 -8.56
C VAL A 148 -15.19 12.10 -9.82
N PHE A 149 -14.20 11.75 -10.63
CA PHE A 149 -13.92 12.37 -11.92
C PHE A 149 -14.45 11.46 -13.03
N VAL A 150 -15.42 11.95 -13.79
CA VAL A 150 -16.04 11.19 -14.89
C VAL A 150 -15.92 11.94 -16.21
N GLY A 151 -15.73 11.20 -17.31
CA GLY A 151 -15.71 11.76 -18.66
C GLY A 151 -14.76 11.01 -19.58
N GLY A 152 -14.75 11.35 -20.87
CA GLY A 152 -13.97 10.65 -21.88
C GLY A 152 -12.45 10.60 -21.63
N ALA A 153 -11.78 9.67 -22.32
CA ALA A 153 -10.34 9.49 -22.23
C ALA A 153 -9.56 10.73 -22.70
N GLY A 154 -8.40 10.99 -22.09
CA GLY A 154 -7.51 12.07 -22.51
C GLY A 154 -7.95 13.50 -22.12
N ARG A 155 -9.01 13.65 -21.32
CA ARG A 155 -9.53 14.95 -20.88
C ARG A 155 -8.86 15.53 -19.62
N GLY A 156 -7.91 14.81 -19.03
CA GLY A 156 -7.08 15.30 -17.93
C GLY A 156 -7.55 14.95 -16.50
N LYS A 157 -8.41 13.93 -16.35
CA LYS A 157 -8.86 13.42 -15.04
C LYS A 157 -7.70 12.98 -14.14
N SER A 158 -6.88 12.05 -14.61
CA SER A 158 -5.69 11.55 -13.88
C SER A 158 -4.70 12.65 -13.55
N HIS A 159 -4.56 13.66 -14.43
CA HIS A 159 -3.72 14.83 -14.20
C HIS A 159 -4.23 15.63 -13.00
N LEU A 160 -5.51 15.99 -12.98
CA LEU A 160 -6.07 16.75 -11.85
C LEU A 160 -6.13 15.93 -10.56
N ALA A 161 -6.34 14.61 -10.64
CA ALA A 161 -6.31 13.74 -9.46
C ALA A 161 -4.91 13.70 -8.83
N MET A 162 -3.86 13.54 -9.65
CA MET A 162 -2.48 13.63 -9.18
C MET A 162 -2.13 15.04 -8.70
N ALA A 163 -2.61 16.09 -9.37
CA ALA A 163 -2.39 17.47 -8.92
C ALA A 163 -2.98 17.73 -7.53
N ILE A 164 -4.19 17.23 -7.24
CA ILE A 164 -4.78 17.27 -5.90
C ILE A 164 -3.89 16.55 -4.90
N LEU A 165 -3.45 15.32 -5.18
CA LEU A 165 -2.57 14.58 -4.26
C LEU A 165 -1.28 15.34 -3.98
N GLN A 166 -0.63 15.88 -5.00
CA GLN A 166 0.63 16.61 -4.85
C GLN A 166 0.44 17.87 -3.99
N GLU A 167 -0.66 18.60 -4.22
CA GLU A 167 -1.02 19.77 -3.41
C GLU A 167 -1.27 19.38 -1.95
N VAL A 168 -2.10 18.37 -1.70
CA VAL A 168 -2.44 17.91 -0.34
C VAL A 168 -1.19 17.39 0.38
N ASN A 169 -0.38 16.56 -0.29
CA ASN A 169 0.83 15.97 0.28
C ASN A 169 1.85 17.06 0.67
N GLU A 170 1.99 18.11 -0.13
CA GLU A 170 2.91 19.21 0.18
C GLU A 170 2.39 20.11 1.31
N ASN A 171 1.09 20.46 1.28
CA ASN A 171 0.49 21.30 2.33
C ASN A 171 0.41 20.59 3.69
N LEU A 172 0.32 19.26 3.71
CA LEU A 172 0.20 18.45 4.94
C LEU A 172 1.47 17.66 5.30
N LYS A 173 2.61 17.98 4.68
CA LYS A 173 3.89 17.27 4.91
C LYS A 173 4.30 17.21 6.37
N ASP A 174 3.98 18.26 7.15
CA ASP A 174 4.33 18.35 8.55
C ASP A 174 3.31 17.66 9.47
N ASN A 175 2.15 17.29 8.94
CA ASN A 175 1.00 16.77 9.69
C ASN A 175 0.92 15.24 9.66
N LYS A 176 1.97 14.55 9.19
CA LYS A 176 1.98 13.08 9.01
C LYS A 176 0.75 12.60 8.22
N PHE A 177 0.42 13.29 7.12
CA PHE A 177 -0.66 12.91 6.22
C PHE A 177 -0.08 12.13 5.04
N SER A 178 -0.63 10.95 4.76
CA SER A 178 -0.19 10.06 3.71
C SER A 178 -1.09 10.15 2.48
N THR A 179 -0.46 10.18 1.31
CA THR A 179 -1.15 10.18 0.02
C THR A 179 -0.64 9.05 -0.86
N LEU A 180 -1.53 8.46 -1.66
CA LEU A 180 -1.19 7.34 -2.54
C LEU A 180 -1.95 7.44 -3.86
N PHE A 181 -1.25 7.18 -4.97
CA PHE A 181 -1.84 7.09 -6.30
C PHE A 181 -1.74 5.66 -6.80
N ILE A 182 -2.87 5.04 -7.12
CA ILE A 182 -2.93 3.69 -7.67
C ILE A 182 -3.71 3.70 -8.99
N ASN A 183 -3.03 3.38 -10.07
CA ASN A 183 -3.67 2.98 -11.32
C ASN A 183 -4.10 1.51 -11.21
N ILE A 184 -5.37 1.24 -11.52
CA ILE A 184 -5.97 -0.09 -11.35
C ILE A 184 -5.31 -1.17 -12.21
N SER A 185 -4.93 -0.84 -13.45
CA SER A 185 -4.25 -1.80 -14.35
C SER A 185 -2.87 -2.18 -13.84
N GLU A 186 -2.14 -1.20 -13.29
CA GLU A 186 -0.84 -1.44 -12.67
C GLU A 186 -0.99 -2.30 -11.40
N LEU A 187 -1.98 -2.01 -10.55
CA LEU A 187 -2.27 -2.80 -9.35
C LEU A 187 -2.52 -4.27 -9.69
N ILE A 188 -3.41 -4.53 -10.65
CA ILE A 188 -3.74 -5.90 -11.09
C ILE A 188 -2.50 -6.59 -11.67
N ARG A 189 -1.69 -5.86 -12.45
CA ARG A 189 -0.45 -6.40 -13.01
C ARG A 189 0.54 -6.78 -11.91
N GLU A 190 0.77 -5.91 -10.93
CA GLU A 190 1.70 -6.20 -9.82
C GLU A 190 1.23 -7.40 -8.99
N ILE A 191 -0.06 -7.48 -8.67
CA ILE A 191 -0.60 -8.65 -7.95
C ILE A 191 -0.43 -9.93 -8.79
N LYS A 192 -0.79 -9.91 -10.08
CA LYS A 192 -0.61 -11.07 -10.97
C LYS A 192 0.86 -11.48 -11.13
N ASN A 193 1.78 -10.51 -11.20
CA ASN A 193 3.22 -10.79 -11.28
C ASN A 193 3.73 -11.49 -10.02
N SER A 194 3.20 -11.13 -8.84
CA SER A 194 3.55 -11.78 -7.58
C SER A 194 3.19 -13.27 -7.58
N TRP A 195 2.18 -13.68 -8.36
CA TRP A 195 1.71 -15.07 -8.44
C TRP A 195 2.75 -16.05 -9.02
N ASN A 196 3.75 -15.55 -9.73
CA ASN A 196 4.85 -16.36 -10.26
C ASN A 196 5.96 -16.65 -9.23
N TYR A 197 5.85 -16.11 -8.01
CA TYR A 197 6.80 -16.28 -6.91
C TYR A 197 6.13 -16.98 -5.72
N SER A 198 6.89 -17.59 -4.81
CA SER A 198 6.33 -18.29 -3.64
C SER A 198 5.67 -17.38 -2.59
N ASP A 199 5.74 -16.05 -2.77
CA ASP A 199 5.34 -15.02 -1.80
C ASP A 199 4.07 -14.23 -2.20
N THR A 200 3.22 -14.86 -3.02
CA THR A 200 2.02 -14.28 -3.66
C THR A 200 1.08 -13.52 -2.70
N LYS A 201 0.82 -14.10 -1.52
CA LYS A 201 -0.13 -13.54 -0.55
C LYS A 201 0.41 -12.30 0.15
N ALA A 202 1.72 -12.21 0.35
CA ALA A 202 2.33 -11.10 1.06
C ALA A 202 2.20 -9.78 0.28
N GLU A 203 2.33 -9.80 -1.04
CA GLU A 203 2.29 -8.58 -1.86
C GLU A 203 0.86 -8.05 -2.05
N GLU A 204 -0.12 -8.93 -2.29
CA GLU A 204 -1.54 -8.53 -2.33
C GLU A 204 -1.97 -7.95 -0.98
N GLU A 205 -1.61 -8.61 0.13
CA GLU A 205 -1.92 -8.13 1.47
C GLU A 205 -1.23 -6.79 1.77
N ARG A 206 0.04 -6.62 1.37
CA ARG A 206 0.78 -5.37 1.53
C ARG A 206 0.14 -4.21 0.78
N LEU A 207 -0.17 -4.39 -0.51
CA LEU A 207 -0.78 -3.36 -1.36
C LEU A 207 -2.19 -3.01 -0.89
N THR A 208 -3.01 -4.01 -0.56
CA THR A 208 -4.37 -3.78 -0.04
C THR A 208 -4.33 -3.10 1.33
N THR A 209 -3.43 -3.50 2.23
CA THR A 209 -3.25 -2.84 3.54
C THR A 209 -2.83 -1.39 3.36
N LEU A 210 -1.88 -1.10 2.46
CA LEU A 210 -1.48 0.26 2.17
C LEU A 210 -2.65 1.10 1.65
N MET A 211 -3.40 0.61 0.67
CA MET A 211 -4.58 1.31 0.12
C MET A 211 -5.68 1.53 1.17
N ARG A 212 -5.81 0.66 2.17
CA ARG A 212 -6.78 0.81 3.26
C ARG A 212 -6.34 1.84 4.32
N THR A 213 -5.04 2.00 4.54
CA THR A 213 -4.50 2.76 5.67
C THR A 213 -4.05 4.18 5.33
N VAL A 214 -3.80 4.48 4.06
CA VAL A 214 -3.41 5.85 3.63
C VAL A 214 -4.52 6.87 3.83
N ASP A 215 -4.14 8.10 4.19
CA ASP A 215 -5.08 9.15 4.58
C ASP A 215 -5.88 9.71 3.38
N LEU A 216 -5.28 9.76 2.19
CA LEU A 216 -5.95 10.09 0.92
C LEU A 216 -5.46 9.18 -0.22
N LEU A 217 -6.40 8.55 -0.92
CA LEU A 217 -6.12 7.59 -2.00
C LEU A 217 -6.67 8.11 -3.33
N VAL A 218 -5.89 8.01 -4.41
CA VAL A 218 -6.41 8.05 -5.78
C VAL A 218 -6.49 6.64 -6.33
N ILE A 219 -7.66 6.30 -6.87
CA ILE A 219 -7.90 5.11 -7.69
C ILE A 219 -8.16 5.59 -9.12
N ASP A 220 -7.18 5.38 -10.00
CA ASP A 220 -7.18 5.89 -11.37
C ASP A 220 -7.61 4.85 -12.40
N ASP A 221 -8.31 5.33 -13.44
CA ASP A 221 -8.78 4.58 -14.60
C ASP A 221 -9.72 3.41 -14.23
N LEU A 222 -10.65 3.67 -13.30
CA LEU A 222 -11.71 2.74 -12.96
C LEU A 222 -12.66 2.55 -14.16
N GLY A 223 -12.73 1.34 -14.70
CA GLY A 223 -13.67 0.97 -15.77
C GLY A 223 -13.14 1.00 -17.21
N THR A 224 -11.82 1.12 -17.42
CA THR A 224 -11.21 0.96 -18.77
C THR A 224 -10.87 -0.47 -19.16
N GLU A 225 -11.00 -1.44 -18.25
CA GLU A 225 -10.59 -2.81 -18.54
C GLU A 225 -11.77 -3.68 -18.95
N SER A 226 -11.58 -4.45 -20.03
CA SER A 226 -12.32 -5.67 -20.36
C SER A 226 -12.27 -6.73 -19.24
N THR A 227 -11.46 -6.51 -18.21
CA THR A 227 -11.25 -7.36 -17.04
C THR A 227 -12.36 -7.18 -16.00
N PHE A 228 -13.24 -6.17 -16.11
CA PHE A 228 -14.33 -5.87 -15.18
C PHE A 228 -15.71 -6.39 -15.61
N SER A 229 -15.79 -7.51 -16.33
CA SER A 229 -17.08 -8.20 -16.40
C SER A 229 -17.53 -8.59 -14.99
N LYS A 230 -18.85 -8.68 -14.75
CA LYS A 230 -19.39 -9.19 -13.47
C LYS A 230 -18.82 -10.57 -13.11
N ASP A 231 -18.29 -11.29 -14.10
CA ASP A 231 -17.72 -12.62 -13.98
C ASP A 231 -16.29 -12.64 -13.39
N ASN A 232 -15.59 -11.49 -13.32
CA ASN A 232 -14.25 -11.42 -12.72
C ASN A 232 -14.30 -11.05 -11.24
N SER A 233 -14.80 -12.00 -10.44
CA SER A 233 -15.13 -11.85 -9.02
C SER A 233 -13.94 -11.40 -8.15
N TRP A 234 -12.73 -11.78 -8.50
CA TRP A 234 -11.54 -11.45 -7.71
C TRP A 234 -11.21 -9.96 -7.72
N VAL A 235 -11.14 -9.32 -8.90
CA VAL A 235 -10.81 -7.88 -8.98
C VAL A 235 -11.90 -7.02 -8.32
N GLN A 236 -13.17 -7.40 -8.52
CA GLN A 236 -14.31 -6.78 -7.84
C GLN A 236 -14.18 -6.92 -6.31
N GLY A 237 -13.74 -8.08 -5.82
CA GLY A 237 -13.49 -8.33 -4.40
C GLY A 237 -12.38 -7.44 -3.82
N VAL A 238 -11.24 -7.31 -4.52
CA VAL A 238 -10.14 -6.42 -4.10
C VAL A 238 -10.64 -4.98 -4.00
N ILE A 239 -11.32 -4.49 -5.04
CA ILE A 239 -11.85 -3.12 -5.09
C ILE A 239 -12.90 -2.89 -3.99
N TYR A 240 -13.83 -3.83 -3.81
CA TYR A 240 -14.84 -3.76 -2.76
C TYR A 240 -14.21 -3.70 -1.36
N ASN A 241 -13.21 -4.54 -1.09
CA ASN A 241 -12.51 -4.56 0.20
C ASN A 241 -11.81 -3.24 0.50
N ILE A 242 -11.21 -2.61 -0.52
CA ILE A 242 -10.58 -1.29 -0.38
C ILE A 242 -11.64 -0.24 -0.05
N TYR A 243 -12.71 -0.13 -0.83
CA TYR A 243 -13.74 0.89 -0.60
C TYR A 243 -14.50 0.67 0.72
N ASN A 244 -14.83 -0.57 1.07
CA ASN A 244 -15.57 -0.88 2.28
C ASN A 244 -14.77 -0.61 3.57
N ALA A 245 -13.44 -0.68 3.50
CA ALA A 245 -12.58 -0.36 4.63
C ALA A 245 -12.31 1.15 4.78
N ARG A 246 -12.68 1.98 3.80
CA ARG A 246 -12.39 3.42 3.78
C ARG A 246 -13.67 4.23 4.02
N GLU A 247 -13.62 5.09 5.02
CA GLU A 247 -14.66 6.08 5.29
C GLU A 247 -14.30 7.40 4.57
N GLY A 248 -14.53 7.47 3.26
CA GLY A 248 -14.23 8.65 2.44
C GLY A 248 -12.75 8.79 2.03
N ASN A 249 -12.34 10.01 1.66
CA ASN A 249 -10.98 10.36 1.23
C ASN A 249 -10.43 9.45 0.13
N THR A 250 -11.26 9.19 -0.87
CA THR A 250 -10.85 8.50 -2.09
C THR A 250 -11.23 9.33 -3.30
N ILE A 251 -10.27 9.56 -4.20
CA ILE A 251 -10.47 10.23 -5.48
C ILE A 251 -10.51 9.13 -6.54
N ILE A 252 -11.61 9.03 -7.28
CA ILE A 252 -11.81 8.03 -8.32
C ILE A 252 -11.78 8.73 -9.67
N THR A 253 -11.07 8.19 -10.65
CA THR A 253 -11.21 8.60 -12.05
C THR A 253 -11.84 7.47 -12.86
N SER A 254 -12.81 7.80 -13.71
CA SER A 254 -13.49 6.81 -14.54
C SER A 254 -13.87 7.36 -15.91
N ASN A 255 -13.77 6.52 -16.93
CA ASN A 255 -14.33 6.81 -18.25
C ASN A 255 -15.81 6.42 -18.37
N LEU A 256 -16.36 5.72 -17.38
CA LEU A 256 -17.74 5.27 -17.38
C LEU A 256 -18.69 6.40 -16.94
N THR A 257 -19.81 6.51 -17.64
CA THR A 257 -20.96 7.27 -17.17
C THR A 257 -21.56 6.62 -15.91
N GLY A 258 -22.36 7.37 -15.16
CA GLY A 258 -23.04 6.81 -13.97
C GLY A 258 -24.00 5.65 -14.29
N LYS A 259 -24.48 5.53 -15.53
CA LYS A 259 -25.27 4.37 -15.98
C LYS A 259 -24.37 3.16 -16.23
N GLU A 260 -23.26 3.35 -16.93
CA GLU A 260 -22.29 2.28 -17.20
C GLU A 260 -21.65 1.77 -15.91
N MET A 261 -21.32 2.65 -14.97
CA MET A 261 -20.78 2.26 -13.67
C MET A 261 -21.74 1.35 -12.89
N ARG A 262 -23.05 1.63 -12.91
CA ARG A 262 -24.09 0.76 -12.31
C ARG A 262 -24.27 -0.57 -13.03
N SER A 263 -24.00 -0.63 -14.33
CA SER A 263 -24.03 -1.89 -15.07
C SER A 263 -22.78 -2.74 -14.85
N SER A 264 -21.62 -2.10 -14.64
CA SER A 264 -20.31 -2.75 -14.52
C SER A 264 -19.91 -3.14 -13.09
N TYR A 265 -20.49 -2.51 -12.06
CA TYR A 265 -20.16 -2.77 -10.67
C TYR A 265 -21.39 -3.19 -9.87
N ASP A 266 -21.18 -3.93 -8.78
CA ASP A 266 -22.22 -4.21 -7.80
C ASP A 266 -22.73 -2.89 -7.18
N ASP A 267 -24.03 -2.79 -6.93
CA ASP A 267 -24.66 -1.59 -6.37
C ASP A 267 -24.02 -1.17 -5.03
N LYS A 268 -23.49 -2.11 -4.25
CA LYS A 268 -22.75 -1.83 -3.02
C LYS A 268 -21.46 -1.06 -3.29
N ILE A 269 -20.71 -1.42 -4.33
CA ILE A 269 -19.47 -0.73 -4.71
C ILE A 269 -19.81 0.69 -5.18
N VAL A 270 -20.83 0.83 -6.03
CA VAL A 270 -21.28 2.15 -6.51
C VAL A 270 -21.73 3.02 -5.33
N SER A 271 -22.48 2.46 -4.38
CA SER A 271 -22.91 3.20 -3.19
C SER A 271 -21.73 3.69 -2.36
N ARG A 272 -20.67 2.88 -2.18
CA ARG A 272 -19.46 3.27 -1.46
C ARG A 272 -18.66 4.33 -2.20
N ILE A 273 -18.51 4.22 -3.52
CA ILE A 273 -17.85 5.24 -4.35
C ILE A 273 -18.58 6.59 -4.22
N MET A 274 -19.91 6.56 -4.21
CA MET A 274 -20.75 7.76 -4.15
C MET A 274 -20.93 8.31 -2.72
N GLU A 275 -20.42 7.62 -1.70
CA GLU A 275 -20.55 8.02 -0.30
C GLU A 275 -19.85 9.36 -0.05
N GLY A 276 -20.62 10.35 0.43
CA GLY A 276 -20.13 11.70 0.67
C GLY A 276 -19.78 12.51 -0.59
N SER A 277 -19.96 11.97 -1.81
CA SER A 277 -19.43 12.59 -3.03
C SER A 277 -20.34 13.63 -3.70
N LYS A 278 -21.51 13.92 -3.12
CA LYS A 278 -22.57 14.74 -3.75
C LYS A 278 -22.06 16.06 -4.34
N ASN A 279 -21.13 16.73 -3.67
CA ASN A 279 -20.58 18.03 -4.08
C ASN A 279 -19.16 17.93 -4.66
N SER A 280 -18.68 16.73 -4.97
CA SER A 280 -17.30 16.42 -5.41
C SER A 280 -17.28 15.45 -6.60
N VAL A 281 -18.40 15.35 -7.33
CA VAL A 281 -18.45 14.73 -8.66
C VAL A 281 -18.11 15.78 -9.71
N ILE A 282 -16.97 15.65 -10.38
CA ILE A 282 -16.54 16.54 -11.47
C ILE A 282 -16.72 15.82 -12.81
N LYS A 283 -17.51 16.43 -13.70
CA LYS A 283 -17.72 15.95 -15.06
C LYS A 283 -16.79 16.67 -16.02
N PHE A 284 -15.99 15.90 -16.76
CA PHE A 284 -15.11 16.38 -17.82
C PHE A 284 -15.85 16.29 -19.16
N GLU A 285 -17.05 16.87 -19.22
CA GLU A 285 -17.86 17.00 -20.45
C GLU A 285 -17.40 18.27 -21.20
N GLY A 286 -17.60 18.33 -22.52
CA GLY A 286 -17.16 19.48 -23.34
C GLY A 286 -15.64 19.64 -23.55
N ILE A 287 -14.80 18.93 -22.78
CA ILE A 287 -13.33 18.98 -22.90
C ILE A 287 -12.84 18.07 -24.03
N THR A 288 -11.96 18.58 -24.89
CA THR A 288 -11.36 17.81 -26.00
C THR A 288 -10.26 16.86 -25.51
N ASP A 289 -9.98 15.81 -26.28
CA ASP A 289 -8.88 14.88 -25.96
C ASP A 289 -7.53 15.58 -26.15
N LYS A 290 -6.85 15.87 -25.03
CA LYS A 290 -5.58 16.60 -24.99
C LYS A 290 -4.40 15.80 -25.54
N ARG A 291 -4.57 14.52 -25.87
CA ARG A 291 -3.56 13.68 -26.54
C ARG A 291 -3.55 13.87 -28.05
N LYS A 292 -4.66 14.33 -28.62
CA LYS A 292 -4.84 14.53 -30.07
C LYS A 292 -4.56 15.97 -30.50
N SER A 293 -4.46 16.91 -29.56
CA SER A 293 -4.03 18.28 -29.80
C SER A 293 -2.51 18.33 -29.89
N LYS A 294 -1.97 17.96 -31.05
CA LYS A 294 -0.63 18.31 -31.50
C LYS A 294 -0.73 19.28 -32.65
#